data_AF-A0A7S3H8N3-F1
#
_entry.id   AF-A0A7S3H8N3-F1
#
_cell.length_a   1.000
_cell.length_b   1.000
_cell.length_c   1.000
_cell.angle_alpha   90.00
_cell.angle_beta   90.00
_cell.angle_gamma   90.00
#
_symmetry.space_group_name_H-M   'P 1'
#
loop_
_entity.id
_entity.type
_entity.pdbx_description
1 polymer ?
#
loop_
_entity_poly.entity_id
_entity_poly.type
_entity_poly.pdbx_seq_one_letter_code
_entity_poly.pdbx_strand_id
1 'polypeptide(L)'
;SCSSLFGQASTDNERPGDPGPPHLLTMQSLVFASACMMSASSASARVFLHIASEAEMRVSTRIAEGHELSARLVQVASTLPEGPTKSLLHSFRICTKCHQFKRWGEGHDGGYLTCQDGLEGGKIKAAYSMGVEGHDKWSDDVYEALKVPVNQFDCTVDHPAQKCPDCHFFKACLSAPGGAGGISGKTNWDLEEALKQTGQGNATDRSLLMKMDIEGAEWFVFSANSGAPLKKFKEIIMEFHSIHDESSHPRYLKAMQTIHAAGFKVAHVHGNNYAGTYRKGGYKIPDVVEITFVADTPALATCENPKHNVLDTVNNPNIIEIPDSVLP
;
A
#
# COMPACT_ATOMS: atom_id res chain seq x y z
N SER A 1 22.11 -58.75 33.87
CA SER A 1 23.35 -59.36 33.37
C SER A 1 24.05 -58.36 32.47
N CYS A 2 24.83 -57.46 33.07
CA CYS A 2 25.67 -56.50 32.35
C CYS A 2 27.12 -56.92 32.59
N SER A 3 27.58 -57.87 31.79
CA SER A 3 28.92 -58.46 31.91
C SER A 3 29.38 -58.89 30.53
N SER A 4 29.70 -57.91 29.68
CA SER A 4 30.61 -58.05 28.53
C SER A 4 30.55 -56.76 27.73
N LEU A 5 31.61 -55.95 27.78
CA LEU A 5 32.11 -55.01 26.75
C LEU A 5 33.01 -53.96 27.42
N PHE A 6 34.00 -54.43 28.18
CA PHE A 6 35.28 -53.75 28.30
C PHE A 6 36.30 -54.72 27.73
N GLY A 7 36.73 -54.46 26.50
CA GLY A 7 37.63 -55.34 25.78
C GLY A 7 38.21 -54.65 24.56
N GLN A 8 39.43 -54.14 24.73
CA GLN A 8 40.41 -53.80 23.71
C GLN A 8 40.21 -52.49 22.93
N ALA A 9 40.76 -51.42 23.53
CA ALA A 9 41.49 -50.44 22.74
C ALA A 9 42.74 -51.12 22.16
N SER A 10 42.80 -51.31 20.84
CA SER A 10 44.05 -51.55 20.12
C SER A 10 44.37 -50.34 19.25
N THR A 11 45.57 -49.84 19.48
CA THR A 11 46.28 -48.76 18.78
C THR A 11 46.32 -48.97 17.26
N ASP A 12 46.04 -47.92 16.49
CA ASP A 12 46.73 -47.70 15.20
C ASP A 12 46.72 -46.22 14.78
N ASN A 13 47.90 -45.61 14.95
CA ASN A 13 48.58 -44.61 14.12
C ASN A 13 47.78 -43.50 13.42
N GLU A 14 47.82 -42.30 14.01
CA GLU A 14 47.53 -41.03 13.33
C GLU A 14 48.63 -40.66 12.32
N ARG A 15 48.23 -40.14 11.14
CA ARG A 15 49.04 -39.18 10.37
C ARG A 15 48.42 -37.79 10.55
N PRO A 16 49.22 -36.72 10.71
CA PRO A 16 48.70 -35.39 11.02
C PRO A 16 48.39 -34.59 9.75
N GLY A 17 47.20 -33.98 9.69
CA GLY A 17 46.94 -32.82 8.83
C GLY A 17 45.64 -32.85 8.02
N ASP A 18 44.48 -32.65 8.65
CA ASP A 18 43.32 -31.91 8.10
C ASP A 18 42.26 -31.68 9.21
N PRO A 19 41.62 -30.50 9.36
CA PRO A 19 40.58 -30.30 10.36
C PRO A 19 39.23 -30.81 9.80
N GLY A 20 38.87 -32.04 10.19
CA GLY A 20 37.53 -32.59 9.93
C GLY A 20 36.42 -31.82 10.68
N PRO A 21 35.16 -31.90 10.22
CA PRO A 21 34.05 -31.09 10.73
C PRO A 21 33.72 -31.45 12.18
N PRO A 22 33.08 -30.55 12.95
CA PRO A 22 32.70 -30.85 14.32
C PRO A 22 31.73 -32.03 14.30
N HIS A 23 32.12 -33.12 14.97
CA HIS A 23 31.24 -34.27 15.19
C HIS A 23 29.99 -33.79 15.93
N LEU A 24 28.88 -33.63 15.20
CA LEU A 24 27.56 -33.60 15.79
C LEU A 24 27.39 -34.93 16.54
N LEU A 25 27.33 -34.86 17.86
CA LEU A 25 26.62 -35.88 18.62
C LEU A 25 25.18 -35.90 18.08
N THR A 26 24.87 -36.86 17.23
CA THR A 26 23.52 -37.11 16.76
C THR A 26 22.64 -37.40 17.97
N MET A 27 21.40 -36.88 17.96
CA MET A 27 20.42 -37.08 19.04
C MET A 27 20.21 -38.55 19.44
N GLN A 28 20.62 -39.52 18.62
CA GLN A 28 20.60 -40.95 18.95
C GLN A 28 21.58 -41.34 20.08
N SER A 29 22.72 -40.67 20.22
CA SER A 29 23.72 -41.00 21.25
C SER A 29 23.32 -40.53 22.66
N LEU A 30 22.54 -39.46 22.76
CA LEU A 30 21.98 -38.95 24.03
C LEU A 30 20.77 -39.79 24.51
N VAL A 31 19.98 -40.31 23.58
CA VAL A 31 18.82 -41.17 23.92
C VAL A 31 19.27 -42.53 24.47
N PHE A 32 20.41 -43.07 24.02
CA PHE A 32 20.95 -44.33 24.55
C PHE A 32 21.53 -44.22 25.97
N ALA A 33 22.08 -43.05 26.35
CA ALA A 33 22.50 -42.80 27.72
C ALA A 33 21.30 -42.73 28.69
N SER A 34 20.16 -42.20 28.24
CA SER A 34 18.90 -42.17 29.02
C SER A 34 18.30 -43.57 29.22
N ALA A 35 18.38 -44.47 28.23
CA ALA A 35 17.81 -45.81 28.33
C ALA A 35 18.50 -46.71 29.39
N CYS A 36 19.79 -46.49 29.65
CA CYS A 36 20.54 -47.25 30.66
C CYS A 36 20.24 -46.81 32.11
N MET A 37 19.68 -45.61 32.31
CA MET A 37 19.25 -45.12 33.63
C MET A 37 17.83 -45.61 34.02
N MET A 38 17.03 -46.12 33.08
CA MET A 38 15.64 -46.50 33.36
C MET A 38 15.48 -47.79 34.16
N SER A 39 16.56 -48.55 34.41
CA SER A 39 16.54 -49.73 35.28
C SER A 39 17.00 -49.48 36.72
N ALA A 40 17.34 -48.24 37.09
CA ALA A 40 17.75 -47.89 38.45
C ALA A 40 16.61 -47.18 39.20
N SER A 41 15.92 -47.92 40.09
CA SER A 41 14.92 -47.37 41.00
C SER A 41 15.56 -46.60 42.18
N SER A 42 16.46 -45.66 41.92
CA SER A 42 17.02 -44.78 42.94
C SER A 42 16.50 -43.36 42.78
N ALA A 43 16.21 -42.69 43.89
CA ALA A 43 15.76 -41.29 43.90
C ALA A 43 16.71 -40.38 43.11
N SER A 44 18.01 -40.68 43.11
CA SER A 44 19.03 -39.96 42.35
C SER A 44 18.82 -40.01 40.83
N ALA A 45 18.47 -41.16 40.24
CA ALA A 45 18.25 -41.26 38.79
C ALA A 45 17.03 -40.42 38.33
N ARG A 46 15.97 -40.35 39.15
CA ARG A 46 14.81 -39.48 38.90
C ARG A 46 15.18 -38.00 38.98
N VAL A 47 16.03 -37.62 39.93
CA VAL A 47 16.54 -36.25 40.06
C VAL A 47 17.37 -35.86 38.82
N PHE A 48 18.25 -36.74 38.34
CA PHE A 48 19.04 -36.48 37.12
C PHE A 48 18.17 -36.32 35.86
N LEU A 49 17.17 -37.18 35.67
CA LEU A 49 16.22 -37.05 34.55
C LEU A 49 15.42 -35.75 34.62
N HIS A 50 15.00 -35.33 35.82
CA HIS A 50 14.28 -34.07 35.99
C HIS A 50 15.16 -32.86 35.67
N ILE A 51 16.40 -32.84 36.17
CA ILE A 51 17.38 -31.78 35.88
C ILE A 51 17.71 -31.73 34.38
N ALA A 52 17.86 -32.87 33.72
CA ALA A 52 18.10 -32.94 32.28
C ALA A 52 16.91 -32.39 31.47
N SER A 53 15.68 -32.75 31.83
CA SER A 53 14.46 -32.25 31.20
C SER A 53 14.29 -30.73 31.40
N GLU A 54 14.59 -30.21 32.60
CA GLU A 54 14.60 -28.76 32.85
C GLU A 54 15.68 -28.04 32.03
N ALA A 55 16.85 -28.65 31.88
CA ALA A 55 17.94 -28.08 31.07
C ALA A 55 17.57 -28.03 29.58
N GLU A 56 16.99 -29.10 29.03
CA GLU A 56 16.49 -29.13 27.64
C GLU A 56 15.40 -28.08 27.40
N MET A 57 14.44 -27.97 28.33
CA MET A 57 13.39 -26.94 28.26
C MET A 57 13.99 -25.53 28.24
N ARG A 58 14.95 -25.24 29.12
CA ARG A 58 15.64 -23.94 29.16
C ARG A 58 16.42 -23.65 27.89
N VAL A 59 17.08 -24.66 27.31
CA VAL A 59 17.80 -24.51 26.02
C VAL A 59 16.81 -24.22 24.89
N SER A 60 15.70 -24.95 24.82
CA SER A 60 14.65 -24.72 23.83
C SER A 60 14.04 -23.31 23.94
N THR A 61 13.77 -22.83 25.15
CA THR A 61 13.27 -21.46 25.37
C THR A 61 14.27 -20.41 24.90
N ARG A 62 15.56 -20.56 25.24
CA ARG A 62 16.61 -19.62 24.81
C ARG A 62 16.80 -19.62 23.29
N ILE A 63 16.66 -20.77 22.63
CA ILE A 63 16.68 -20.86 21.17
C ILE A 63 15.50 -20.09 20.58
N ALA A 64 14.29 -20.27 21.10
CA ALA A 64 13.10 -19.54 20.66
C ALA A 64 13.24 -18.01 20.85
N GLU A 65 13.71 -17.58 22.02
CA GLU A 65 14.02 -16.16 22.29
C GLU A 65 15.10 -15.61 21.35
N GLY A 66 16.13 -16.40 21.05
CA GLY A 66 17.18 -16.05 20.09
C GLY A 66 16.65 -15.89 18.67
N HIS A 67 15.75 -16.78 18.24
CA HIS A 67 15.06 -16.65 16.95
C HIS A 67 14.16 -15.41 16.90
N GLU A 68 13.42 -15.12 17.96
CA GLU A 68 12.57 -13.93 18.03
C GLU A 68 13.40 -12.64 17.97
N LEU A 69 14.51 -12.58 18.72
CA LEU A 69 15.42 -11.44 18.67
C LEU A 69 16.05 -11.27 17.29
N SER A 70 16.48 -12.37 16.66
CA SER A 70 17.00 -12.36 15.29
C SER A 70 15.96 -11.84 14.30
N ALA A 71 14.72 -12.31 14.39
CA ALA A 71 13.61 -11.82 13.57
C ALA A 71 13.34 -10.33 13.79
N ARG A 72 13.39 -9.85 15.05
CA ARG A 72 13.26 -8.42 15.37
C ARG A 72 14.44 -7.60 14.82
N LEU A 73 15.66 -8.11 14.87
CA LEU A 73 16.84 -7.44 14.31
C LEU A 73 16.77 -7.34 12.80
N VAL A 74 16.35 -8.41 12.12
CA VAL A 74 16.08 -8.39 10.67
C VAL A 74 14.95 -7.41 10.35
N GLN A 75 13.88 -7.38 11.15
CA GLN A 75 12.78 -6.44 10.99
C GLN A 75 13.26 -4.98 11.12
N VAL A 76 14.02 -4.66 12.17
CA VAL A 76 14.58 -3.33 12.38
C VAL A 76 15.55 -2.95 11.25
N ALA A 77 16.43 -3.86 10.82
CA ALA A 77 17.33 -3.65 9.70
C ALA A 77 16.59 -3.47 8.35
N SER A 78 15.40 -4.06 8.22
CA SER A 78 14.53 -3.91 7.04
C SER A 78 13.67 -2.64 7.06
N THR A 79 13.57 -1.96 8.21
CA THR A 79 12.78 -0.74 8.32
C THR A 79 13.49 0.45 7.68
N LEU A 80 12.72 1.31 7.03
CA LEU A 80 13.26 2.49 6.39
C LEU A 80 13.71 3.53 7.42
N PRO A 81 14.80 4.25 7.13
CA PRO A 81 15.15 5.44 7.90
C PRO A 81 14.02 6.47 7.80
N GLU A 82 13.90 7.30 8.83
CA GLU A 82 13.01 8.46 8.77
C GLU A 82 13.38 9.36 7.59
N GLY A 83 12.38 9.85 6.89
CA GLY A 83 12.58 10.70 5.71
C GLY A 83 11.36 10.72 4.78
N PRO A 84 11.45 11.50 3.69
CA PRO A 84 10.33 11.72 2.78
C PRO A 84 9.72 10.43 2.23
N THR A 85 10.55 9.45 1.86
CA THR A 85 10.11 8.15 1.36
C THR A 85 9.27 7.39 2.38
N LYS A 86 9.74 7.25 3.63
CA LYS A 86 9.01 6.51 4.66
C LYS A 86 7.68 7.20 4.98
N SER A 87 7.69 8.52 5.13
CA SER A 87 6.49 9.31 5.41
C SER A 87 5.48 9.27 4.27
N LEU A 88 5.95 9.30 3.01
CA LEU A 88 5.11 9.14 1.82
C LEU A 88 4.46 7.76 1.81
N LEU A 89 5.25 6.69 1.94
CA LEU A 89 4.70 5.34 1.98
C LEU A 89 3.68 5.16 3.11
N HIS A 90 3.93 5.75 4.28
CA HIS A 90 2.99 5.72 5.40
C HIS A 90 1.67 6.45 5.10
N SER A 91 1.71 7.54 4.33
CA SER A 91 0.51 8.33 3.97
C SER A 91 -0.49 7.61 3.06
N PHE A 92 -0.08 6.52 2.41
CA PHE A 92 -0.97 5.68 1.62
C PHE A 92 -1.77 4.66 2.45
N ARG A 93 -1.54 4.58 3.77
CA ARG A 93 -2.29 3.63 4.61
C ARG A 93 -3.77 3.98 4.66
N ILE A 94 -4.62 2.96 4.66
CA ILE A 94 -6.05 3.10 4.79
C ILE A 94 -6.36 3.61 6.20
N CYS A 95 -6.96 4.80 6.31
CA CYS A 95 -7.22 5.47 7.59
C CYS A 95 -8.72 5.75 7.83
N THR A 96 -9.59 5.28 6.95
CA THR A 96 -11.05 5.34 7.10
C THR A 96 -11.70 4.11 6.45
N LYS A 97 -12.99 3.90 6.72
CA LYS A 97 -13.78 2.87 6.03
C LYS A 97 -14.77 3.52 5.08
N CYS A 98 -14.98 2.86 3.95
CA CYS A 98 -16.19 3.02 3.16
C CYS A 98 -17.05 1.77 3.36
N HIS A 99 -18.36 1.93 3.57
CA HIS A 99 -19.26 0.80 3.78
C HIS A 99 -19.66 0.16 2.44
N GLN A 100 -19.80 0.96 1.40
CA GLN A 100 -20.15 0.48 0.06
C GLN A 100 -19.28 1.12 -1.00
N PHE A 101 -18.52 0.30 -1.72
CA PHE A 101 -17.84 0.71 -2.94
C PHE A 101 -18.67 0.33 -4.16
N LYS A 102 -18.54 1.13 -5.22
CA LYS A 102 -18.96 0.76 -6.57
C LYS A 102 -17.83 1.12 -7.54
N ARG A 103 -17.50 0.24 -8.47
CA ARG A 103 -16.60 0.56 -9.56
C ARG A 103 -17.34 1.40 -10.59
N TRP A 104 -16.92 2.66 -10.77
CA TRP A 104 -17.40 3.54 -11.84
C TRP A 104 -16.34 3.68 -12.90
N GLY A 105 -16.75 3.78 -14.15
CA GLY A 105 -15.87 3.78 -15.30
C GLY A 105 -15.80 2.44 -15.99
N GLU A 106 -14.67 2.21 -16.64
CA GLU A 106 -14.43 1.02 -17.45
C GLU A 106 -14.26 -0.24 -16.59
N GLY A 107 -14.29 -1.40 -17.24
CA GLY A 107 -14.05 -2.70 -16.60
C GLY A 107 -12.58 -2.97 -16.26
N HIS A 108 -11.66 -2.18 -16.81
CA HIS A 108 -10.21 -2.27 -16.64
C HIS A 108 -9.67 -0.83 -16.43
N ASP A 109 -8.64 -0.44 -17.16
CA ASP A 109 -8.13 0.95 -17.23
C ASP A 109 -9.25 1.98 -17.40
N GLY A 110 -9.20 3.07 -16.62
CA GLY A 110 -10.23 4.11 -16.60
C GLY A 110 -11.45 3.80 -15.72
N GLY A 111 -11.43 2.72 -14.93
CA GLY A 111 -12.41 2.45 -13.87
C GLY A 111 -11.82 2.64 -12.47
N TYR A 112 -12.62 3.04 -11.50
CA TYR A 112 -12.14 3.27 -10.13
C TYR A 112 -13.19 2.95 -9.08
N LEU A 113 -12.75 2.54 -7.89
CA LEU A 113 -13.63 2.30 -6.76
C LEU A 113 -14.09 3.62 -6.13
N THR A 114 -15.35 3.96 -6.35
CA THR A 114 -15.98 5.14 -5.75
C THR A 114 -16.70 4.74 -4.47
N CYS A 115 -16.43 5.44 -3.38
CA CYS A 115 -17.15 5.26 -2.14
C CYS A 115 -18.57 5.83 -2.24
N GLN A 116 -19.58 5.00 -1.99
CA GLN A 116 -20.98 5.42 -2.10
C GLN A 116 -21.47 6.15 -0.85
N ASP A 117 -20.70 6.12 0.24
CA ASP A 117 -21.09 6.68 1.53
C ASP A 117 -21.29 8.21 1.44
N GLY A 118 -22.54 8.64 1.58
CA GLY A 118 -22.89 10.06 1.62
C GLY A 118 -22.97 10.75 0.26
N LEU A 119 -22.96 9.99 -0.83
CA LEU A 119 -23.29 10.51 -2.17
C LEU A 119 -24.81 10.70 -2.38
N GLU A 120 -25.62 10.04 -1.55
CA GLU A 120 -27.08 10.11 -1.57
C GLU A 120 -27.64 11.48 -1.15
N GLY A 121 -28.92 11.70 -1.46
CA GLY A 121 -29.68 12.85 -0.96
C GLY A 121 -29.40 14.18 -1.67
N GLY A 122 -28.84 14.13 -2.89
CA GLY A 122 -28.64 15.31 -3.74
C GLY A 122 -27.65 16.32 -3.18
N LYS A 123 -26.73 15.88 -2.30
CA LYS A 123 -25.69 16.73 -1.70
C LYS A 123 -24.59 17.08 -2.69
N ILE A 124 -24.26 16.13 -3.58
CA ILE A 124 -23.34 16.36 -4.68
C ILE A 124 -24.03 17.24 -5.74
N LYS A 125 -23.29 18.21 -6.27
CA LYS A 125 -23.78 19.25 -7.19
C LYS A 125 -23.08 19.26 -8.54
N ALA A 126 -21.86 18.75 -8.61
CA ALA A 126 -21.13 18.52 -9.86
C ALA A 126 -20.00 17.51 -9.64
N ALA A 127 -19.47 16.97 -10.74
CA ALA A 127 -18.30 16.12 -10.75
C ALA A 127 -17.24 16.61 -11.74
N TYR A 128 -16.01 16.13 -11.56
CA TYR A 128 -14.85 16.47 -12.36
C TYR A 128 -14.15 15.18 -12.79
N SER A 129 -14.03 14.96 -14.09
CA SER A 129 -13.20 13.89 -14.67
C SER A 129 -12.01 14.52 -15.36
N MET A 130 -10.80 14.28 -14.85
CA MET A 130 -9.57 14.89 -15.34
C MET A 130 -8.67 13.82 -15.94
N GLY A 131 -8.20 14.08 -17.16
CA GLY A 131 -7.56 13.13 -18.07
C GLY A 131 -8.56 12.08 -18.54
N VAL A 132 -9.34 12.47 -19.54
CA VAL A 132 -10.39 11.63 -20.14
C VAL A 132 -9.88 10.84 -21.33
N GLU A 133 -8.77 11.27 -21.93
CA GLU A 133 -8.09 10.60 -23.04
C GLU A 133 -9.07 10.08 -24.11
N GLY A 134 -9.03 8.78 -24.45
CA GLY A 134 -9.92 8.15 -25.41
C GLY A 134 -11.18 7.51 -24.81
N HIS A 135 -11.31 7.45 -23.48
CA HIS A 135 -12.37 6.71 -22.78
C HIS A 135 -12.67 7.32 -21.40
N ASP A 136 -13.95 7.58 -21.10
CA ASP A 136 -14.36 8.21 -19.83
C ASP A 136 -15.77 7.78 -19.41
N LYS A 137 -16.00 6.46 -19.37
CA LYS A 137 -17.25 5.90 -18.85
C LYS A 137 -17.52 6.31 -17.39
N TRP A 138 -16.49 6.76 -16.66
CA TRP A 138 -16.65 7.23 -15.28
C TRP A 138 -17.61 8.42 -15.24
N SER A 139 -17.47 9.36 -16.19
CA SER A 139 -18.40 10.49 -16.32
C SER A 139 -19.84 10.06 -16.57
N ASP A 140 -20.06 9.07 -17.43
CA ASP A 140 -21.40 8.53 -17.70
C ASP A 140 -21.98 7.86 -16.44
N ASP A 141 -21.20 7.04 -15.73
CA ASP A 141 -21.65 6.36 -14.51
C ASP A 141 -22.00 7.36 -13.39
N VAL A 142 -21.22 8.43 -13.24
CA VAL A 142 -21.50 9.51 -12.29
C VAL A 142 -22.79 10.22 -12.66
N TYR A 143 -22.95 10.60 -13.92
CA TYR A 143 -24.17 11.26 -14.39
C TYR A 143 -25.39 10.37 -14.21
N GLU A 144 -25.30 9.09 -14.55
CA GLU A 144 -26.40 8.15 -14.39
C GLU A 144 -26.78 7.91 -12.93
N ALA A 145 -25.79 7.86 -12.03
CA ALA A 145 -26.03 7.66 -10.60
C ALA A 145 -26.58 8.91 -9.90
N LEU A 146 -26.07 10.10 -10.23
CA LEU A 146 -26.29 11.32 -9.44
C LEU A 146 -27.10 12.40 -10.15
N LYS A 147 -27.20 12.34 -11.48
CA LYS A 147 -27.88 13.34 -12.33
C LYS A 147 -27.40 14.77 -12.06
N VAL A 148 -26.07 14.93 -11.97
CA VAL A 148 -25.36 16.21 -11.79
C VAL A 148 -24.47 16.51 -13.00
N PRO A 149 -24.15 17.78 -13.28
CA PRO A 149 -23.21 18.12 -14.34
C PRO A 149 -21.82 17.51 -14.08
N VAL A 150 -21.21 16.99 -15.15
CA VAL A 150 -19.86 16.41 -15.11
C VAL A 150 -18.93 17.23 -15.98
N ASN A 151 -17.86 17.76 -15.39
CA ASN A 151 -16.89 18.61 -16.06
C ASN A 151 -15.67 17.78 -16.42
N GLN A 152 -15.43 17.59 -17.71
CA GLN A 152 -14.37 16.77 -18.28
C GLN A 152 -13.20 17.65 -18.69
N PHE A 153 -11.97 17.28 -18.34
CA PHE A 153 -10.77 18.07 -18.60
C PHE A 153 -9.69 17.24 -19.26
N ASP A 154 -9.26 17.66 -20.45
CA ASP A 154 -8.08 17.09 -21.09
C ASP A 154 -7.59 18.02 -22.22
N CYS A 155 -6.31 18.42 -22.21
CA CYS A 155 -5.74 19.25 -23.27
C CYS A 155 -5.03 18.48 -24.39
N THR A 156 -4.92 17.16 -24.27
CA THR A 156 -4.27 16.26 -25.23
C THR A 156 -5.23 15.83 -26.34
N VAL A 157 -6.53 15.80 -26.07
CA VAL A 157 -7.58 15.45 -27.04
C VAL A 157 -8.39 16.67 -27.52
N ASP A 158 -9.01 16.54 -28.69
CA ASP A 158 -9.81 17.60 -29.32
C ASP A 158 -11.29 17.58 -28.91
N HIS A 159 -11.77 16.46 -28.39
CA HIS A 159 -13.17 16.21 -28.05
C HIS A 159 -13.25 15.26 -26.86
N PRO A 160 -14.35 15.26 -26.08
CA PRO A 160 -14.50 14.33 -24.97
C PRO A 160 -14.68 12.91 -25.47
N ALA A 161 -14.19 11.96 -24.68
CA ALA A 161 -14.40 10.53 -24.91
C ALA A 161 -15.88 10.11 -24.74
N GLN A 162 -16.59 10.72 -23.78
CA GLN A 162 -18.01 10.47 -23.53
C GLN A 162 -18.85 11.75 -23.48
N LYS A 163 -20.12 11.63 -23.84
CA LYS A 163 -21.07 12.76 -23.97
C LYS A 163 -22.38 12.46 -23.26
N CYS A 164 -22.33 12.33 -21.93
CA CYS A 164 -23.54 12.29 -21.13
C CYS A 164 -24.37 13.60 -21.32
N PRO A 165 -25.70 13.58 -21.06
CA PRO A 165 -26.58 14.73 -21.31
C PRO A 165 -26.17 16.05 -20.66
N ASP A 166 -25.44 16.00 -19.54
CA ASP A 166 -24.94 17.19 -18.82
C ASP A 166 -23.41 17.10 -18.60
N CYS A 167 -22.70 16.56 -19.58
CA CYS A 167 -21.24 16.52 -19.61
C CYS A 167 -20.70 17.76 -20.35
N HIS A 168 -19.71 18.41 -19.77
CA HIS A 168 -19.08 19.62 -20.31
C HIS A 168 -17.58 19.42 -20.44
N PHE A 169 -17.09 19.43 -21.68
CA PHE A 169 -15.67 19.24 -21.98
C PHE A 169 -14.91 20.55 -22.04
N PHE A 170 -13.76 20.57 -21.36
CA PHE A 170 -12.81 21.66 -21.34
C PHE A 170 -11.46 21.16 -21.85
N LYS A 171 -11.00 21.74 -22.95
CA LYS A 171 -9.67 21.45 -23.52
C LYS A 171 -8.55 22.14 -22.71
N ALA A 172 -8.42 21.75 -21.46
CA ALA A 172 -7.48 22.32 -20.50
C ALA A 172 -6.82 21.21 -19.67
N CYS A 173 -5.52 21.35 -19.44
CA CYS A 173 -4.77 20.48 -18.54
C CYS A 173 -4.79 21.08 -17.14
N LEU A 174 -4.61 20.22 -16.14
CA LEU A 174 -4.49 20.66 -14.77
C LEU A 174 -3.01 20.82 -14.40
N SER A 175 -2.70 21.89 -13.69
CA SER A 175 -1.34 22.21 -13.25
C SER A 175 -1.33 22.78 -11.84
N ALA A 176 -0.15 22.92 -11.26
CA ALA A 176 0.04 23.79 -10.10
C ALA A 176 -0.32 25.25 -10.42
N PRO A 177 -0.64 26.07 -9.40
CA PRO A 177 -0.63 27.52 -9.55
C PRO A 177 0.69 27.99 -10.18
N GLY A 178 0.60 28.81 -11.23
CA GLY A 178 1.77 29.24 -12.01
C GLY A 178 2.23 28.26 -13.11
N GLY A 179 1.50 27.16 -13.35
CA GLY A 179 1.66 26.32 -14.54
C GLY A 179 2.61 25.12 -14.41
N ALA A 180 3.23 24.89 -13.24
CA ALA A 180 4.13 23.75 -13.07
C ALA A 180 3.39 22.41 -13.18
N GLY A 181 3.96 21.44 -13.88
CA GLY A 181 3.30 20.18 -14.22
C GLY A 181 2.34 20.27 -15.41
N GLY A 182 2.09 21.48 -15.95
CA GLY A 182 1.29 21.68 -17.13
C GLY A 182 2.03 21.38 -18.44
N ILE A 183 1.28 21.28 -19.54
CA ILE A 183 1.82 21.04 -20.88
C ILE A 183 2.07 22.38 -21.57
N SER A 184 3.31 22.62 -22.01
CA SER A 184 3.70 23.84 -22.70
C SER A 184 2.90 24.04 -24.00
N GLY A 185 2.47 25.28 -24.26
CA GLY A 185 1.68 25.62 -25.45
C GLY A 185 0.20 25.19 -25.39
N LYS A 186 -0.26 24.64 -24.26
CA LYS A 186 -1.66 24.28 -24.01
C LYS A 186 -2.28 25.20 -22.95
N THR A 187 -3.61 25.19 -22.87
CA THR A 187 -4.32 25.79 -21.74
C THR A 187 -4.05 24.97 -20.49
N ASN A 188 -3.57 25.61 -19.43
CA ASN A 188 -3.32 25.00 -18.13
C ASN A 188 -4.07 25.78 -17.06
N TRP A 189 -4.88 25.08 -16.28
CA TRP A 189 -5.63 25.62 -15.16
C TRP A 189 -5.18 24.97 -13.86
N ASP A 190 -5.07 25.74 -12.79
CA ASP A 190 -5.06 25.15 -11.46
C ASP A 190 -6.50 24.79 -11.04
N LEU A 191 -6.65 24.12 -9.89
CA LEU A 191 -7.96 23.70 -9.40
C LEU A 191 -8.89 24.88 -9.11
N GLU A 192 -8.36 26.04 -8.70
CA GLU A 192 -9.19 27.22 -8.42
C GLU A 192 -9.76 27.79 -9.72
N GLU A 193 -8.95 27.90 -10.75
CA GLU A 193 -9.42 28.34 -12.07
C GLU A 193 -10.38 27.31 -12.68
N ALA A 194 -10.14 26.00 -12.53
CA ALA A 194 -11.08 24.98 -12.99
C ALA A 194 -12.46 25.09 -12.31
N LEU A 195 -12.51 25.30 -10.98
CA LEU A 195 -13.75 25.54 -10.24
C LEU A 195 -14.44 26.82 -10.73
N LYS A 196 -13.70 27.89 -10.99
CA LYS A 196 -14.25 29.16 -11.50
C LYS A 196 -14.85 29.01 -12.90
N GLN A 197 -14.13 28.37 -13.82
CA GLN A 197 -14.55 28.18 -15.21
C GLN A 197 -15.80 27.29 -15.35
N THR A 198 -16.01 26.40 -14.37
CA THR A 198 -17.19 25.52 -14.29
C THR A 198 -18.32 26.11 -13.44
N GLY A 199 -18.18 27.34 -12.95
CA GLY A 199 -19.18 28.00 -12.10
C GLY A 199 -19.28 27.47 -10.66
N GLN A 200 -18.32 26.64 -10.23
CA GLN A 200 -18.29 25.99 -8.91
C GLN A 200 -17.34 26.67 -7.91
N GLY A 201 -16.82 27.86 -8.20
CA GLY A 201 -15.95 28.61 -7.27
C GLY A 201 -16.58 28.85 -5.88
N ASN A 202 -17.92 28.98 -5.84
CA ASN A 202 -18.70 29.15 -4.61
C ASN A 202 -19.49 27.89 -4.22
N ALA A 203 -19.13 26.71 -4.73
CA ALA A 203 -19.78 25.46 -4.36
C ALA A 203 -19.79 25.28 -2.83
N THR A 204 -20.82 24.63 -2.30
CA THR A 204 -20.84 24.23 -0.89
C THR A 204 -19.66 23.28 -0.64
N ASP A 205 -19.01 23.39 0.51
CA ASP A 205 -18.00 22.42 0.90
C ASP A 205 -18.57 21.00 0.86
N ARG A 206 -17.77 20.03 0.40
CA ARG A 206 -18.14 18.63 0.24
C ARG A 206 -19.36 18.38 -0.66
N SER A 207 -19.52 19.20 -1.69
CA SER A 207 -20.59 19.04 -2.68
C SER A 207 -20.10 18.64 -4.07
N LEU A 208 -18.80 18.40 -4.25
CA LEU A 208 -18.20 18.02 -5.52
C LEU A 208 -17.53 16.64 -5.46
N LEU A 209 -17.40 15.98 -6.61
CA LEU A 209 -16.61 14.76 -6.77
C LEU A 209 -15.51 14.97 -7.81
N MET A 210 -14.38 14.29 -7.66
CA MET A 210 -13.29 14.35 -8.62
C MET A 210 -12.67 12.98 -8.86
N LYS A 211 -12.47 12.62 -10.12
CA LYS A 211 -11.49 11.64 -10.60
C LYS A 211 -10.36 12.41 -11.28
N MET A 212 -9.12 12.06 -10.98
CA MET A 212 -7.96 12.63 -11.63
C MET A 212 -6.93 11.57 -11.95
N ASP A 213 -6.59 11.52 -13.23
CA ASP A 213 -5.59 10.65 -13.83
C ASP A 213 -4.97 11.47 -14.97
N ILE A 214 -3.82 12.10 -14.72
CA ILE A 214 -3.21 13.10 -15.61
C ILE A 214 -1.71 12.88 -15.74
N GLU A 215 -1.30 11.62 -15.76
CA GLU A 215 0.03 11.17 -16.18
C GLU A 215 1.19 11.81 -15.39
N GLY A 216 1.04 11.93 -14.06
CA GLY A 216 2.08 12.43 -13.14
C GLY A 216 1.91 13.90 -12.75
N ALA A 217 1.04 14.65 -13.44
CA ALA A 217 0.76 16.04 -13.07
C ALA A 217 -0.03 16.16 -11.75
N GLU A 218 -0.61 15.07 -11.23
CA GLU A 218 -1.35 15.02 -9.95
C GLU A 218 -0.48 15.57 -8.82
N TRP A 219 0.79 15.14 -8.79
CA TRP A 219 1.75 15.56 -7.78
C TRP A 219 2.00 17.08 -7.76
N PHE A 220 2.02 17.71 -8.93
CA PHE A 220 2.19 19.15 -9.05
C PHE A 220 0.95 19.90 -8.57
N VAL A 221 -0.24 19.42 -8.99
CA VAL A 221 -1.51 19.99 -8.58
C VAL A 221 -1.61 20.06 -7.06
N PHE A 222 -1.31 18.99 -6.31
CA PHE A 222 -1.53 19.00 -4.86
C PHE A 222 -0.36 19.53 -4.02
N SER A 223 0.88 19.52 -4.54
CA SER A 223 2.04 19.98 -3.76
C SER A 223 2.15 21.51 -3.68
N ALA A 224 1.62 22.23 -4.67
CA ALA A 224 1.71 23.70 -4.75
C ALA A 224 0.42 24.43 -4.32
N ASN A 225 -0.70 23.71 -4.16
CA ASN A 225 -1.98 24.31 -3.77
C ASN A 225 -2.11 24.51 -2.26
N SER A 226 -2.89 25.51 -1.85
CA SER A 226 -3.21 25.80 -0.44
C SER A 226 -4.13 24.77 0.22
N GLY A 227 -4.68 23.83 -0.57
CA GLY A 227 -5.73 22.91 -0.18
C GLY A 227 -7.12 23.55 -0.05
N ALA A 228 -7.28 24.86 -0.29
CA ALA A 228 -8.59 25.52 -0.22
C ALA A 228 -9.60 24.97 -1.26
N PRO A 229 -9.24 24.77 -2.55
CA PRO A 229 -10.14 24.16 -3.52
C PRO A 229 -10.61 22.75 -3.11
N LEU A 230 -9.74 21.98 -2.45
CA LEU A 230 -10.02 20.60 -2.03
C LEU A 230 -11.18 20.51 -1.02
N LYS A 231 -11.48 21.58 -0.27
CA LYS A 231 -12.63 21.60 0.66
C LYS A 231 -13.97 21.46 -0.04
N LYS A 232 -14.06 21.80 -1.33
CA LYS A 232 -15.28 21.65 -2.14
C LYS A 232 -15.62 20.19 -2.43
N PHE A 233 -14.63 19.33 -2.44
CA PHE A 233 -14.78 17.93 -2.82
C PHE A 233 -15.13 17.06 -1.60
N LYS A 234 -16.14 16.20 -1.76
CA LYS A 234 -16.50 15.16 -0.79
C LYS A 234 -15.55 13.98 -0.90
N GLU A 235 -15.17 13.67 -2.12
CA GLU A 235 -14.34 12.53 -2.48
C GLU A 235 -13.47 12.92 -3.67
N ILE A 236 -12.22 12.47 -3.62
CA ILE A 236 -11.28 12.57 -4.73
C ILE A 236 -10.69 11.17 -4.97
N ILE A 237 -10.70 10.76 -6.23
CA ILE A 237 -10.16 9.50 -6.70
C ILE A 237 -8.95 9.86 -7.55
N MET A 238 -7.83 9.20 -7.31
CA MET A 238 -6.55 9.56 -7.90
C MET A 238 -5.86 8.34 -8.48
N GLU A 239 -5.33 8.46 -9.69
CA GLU A 239 -4.28 7.57 -10.18
C GLU A 239 -2.92 8.26 -10.04
N PHE A 240 -2.10 7.79 -9.11
CA PHE A 240 -0.78 8.37 -8.85
C PHE A 240 0.31 7.62 -9.60
N HIS A 241 1.08 8.35 -10.39
CA HIS A 241 2.13 7.81 -11.25
C HIS A 241 3.54 7.91 -10.66
N SER A 242 4.44 7.01 -11.08
CA SER A 242 5.89 7.09 -10.87
C SER A 242 6.32 7.10 -9.39
N ILE A 243 5.71 6.27 -8.55
CA ILE A 243 6.08 6.16 -7.13
C ILE A 243 7.54 5.71 -6.92
N HIS A 244 8.19 5.10 -7.92
CA HIS A 244 9.60 4.73 -7.86
C HIS A 244 10.56 5.93 -7.91
N ASP A 245 10.12 7.13 -8.31
CA ASP A 245 10.96 8.32 -8.38
C ASP A 245 11.21 8.92 -6.97
N GLU A 246 12.20 8.34 -6.30
CA GLU A 246 12.61 8.77 -4.96
C GLU A 246 13.06 10.24 -4.89
N SER A 247 13.56 10.80 -6.00
CA SER A 247 13.99 12.20 -6.05
C SER A 247 12.81 13.16 -5.91
N SER A 248 11.61 12.71 -6.32
CA SER A 248 10.36 13.45 -6.23
C SER A 248 9.57 13.18 -4.95
N HIS A 249 9.97 12.23 -4.11
CA HIS A 249 9.26 11.90 -2.86
C HIS A 249 9.00 13.08 -1.92
N PRO A 250 9.89 14.09 -1.77
CA PRO A 250 9.55 15.30 -1.00
C PRO A 250 8.31 16.03 -1.54
N ARG A 251 8.15 16.09 -2.87
CA ARG A 251 6.99 16.68 -3.54
C ARG A 251 5.76 15.81 -3.36
N TYR A 252 5.89 14.49 -3.53
CA TYR A 252 4.78 13.55 -3.40
C TYR A 252 4.25 13.55 -1.96
N LEU A 253 5.14 13.56 -0.97
CA LEU A 253 4.77 13.71 0.43
C LEU A 253 4.04 15.02 0.67
N LYS A 254 4.52 16.12 0.09
CA LYS A 254 3.86 17.42 0.21
C LYS A 254 2.44 17.40 -0.38
N ALA A 255 2.25 16.76 -1.53
CA ALA A 255 0.93 16.56 -2.14
C ALA A 255 -0.02 15.78 -1.22
N MET A 256 0.43 14.62 -0.70
CA MET A 256 -0.35 13.82 0.25
C MET A 256 -0.69 14.59 1.52
N GLN A 257 0.26 15.35 2.07
CA GLN A 257 0.02 16.22 3.22
C GLN A 257 -1.03 17.29 2.93
N THR A 258 -1.03 17.91 1.76
CA THR A 258 -2.07 18.88 1.35
C THR A 258 -3.45 18.22 1.29
N ILE A 259 -3.55 17.02 0.72
CA ILE A 259 -4.80 16.25 0.65
C ILE A 259 -5.31 15.93 2.06
N HIS A 260 -4.46 15.39 2.93
CA HIS A 260 -4.83 15.08 4.31
C HIS A 260 -5.19 16.32 5.13
N ALA A 261 -4.44 17.42 4.97
CA ALA A 261 -4.73 18.69 5.65
C ALA A 261 -6.08 19.30 5.19
N ALA A 262 -6.51 18.99 3.97
CA ALA A 262 -7.84 19.34 3.48
C ALA A 262 -8.95 18.43 4.04
N GLY A 263 -8.65 17.48 4.94
CA GLY A 263 -9.63 16.66 5.67
C GLY A 263 -9.88 15.27 5.07
N PHE A 264 -9.13 14.89 4.03
CA PHE A 264 -9.28 13.61 3.36
C PHE A 264 -8.52 12.48 4.07
N LYS A 265 -9.10 11.29 4.04
CA LYS A 265 -8.48 10.05 4.50
C LYS A 265 -8.55 9.02 3.37
N VAL A 266 -7.51 8.19 3.27
CA VAL A 266 -7.47 7.06 2.34
C VAL A 266 -8.48 6.02 2.81
N ALA A 267 -9.45 5.70 1.95
CA ALA A 267 -10.45 4.66 2.16
C ALA A 267 -10.09 3.36 1.44
N HIS A 268 -9.36 3.46 0.33
CA HIS A 268 -8.95 2.34 -0.50
C HIS A 268 -7.71 2.72 -1.32
N VAL A 269 -6.87 1.71 -1.60
CA VAL A 269 -5.69 1.79 -2.47
C VAL A 269 -5.63 0.48 -3.23
N HIS A 270 -5.58 0.57 -4.56
CA HIS A 270 -5.35 -0.55 -5.46
C HIS A 270 -4.09 -0.33 -6.28
N GLY A 271 -3.39 -1.42 -6.61
CA GLY A 271 -2.22 -1.35 -7.48
C GLY A 271 -2.64 -1.39 -8.94
N ASN A 272 -2.20 -0.42 -9.73
CA ASN A 272 -2.44 -0.45 -11.16
C ASN A 272 -1.32 -1.27 -11.82
N ASN A 273 -1.68 -2.41 -12.44
CA ASN A 273 -0.73 -3.33 -13.08
C ASN A 273 -0.20 -2.87 -14.46
N TYR A 274 -0.48 -1.63 -14.85
CA TYR A 274 0.19 -0.95 -15.96
C TYR A 274 1.70 -0.84 -15.73
N ALA A 275 2.12 -0.60 -14.48
CA ALA A 275 3.52 -0.45 -14.10
C ALA A 275 3.99 -1.56 -13.14
N GLY A 276 5.28 -1.53 -12.80
CA GLY A 276 5.88 -2.51 -11.90
C GLY A 276 5.58 -2.24 -10.41
N THR A 277 6.29 -2.96 -9.54
CA THR A 277 6.29 -2.69 -8.09
C THR A 277 7.58 -1.97 -7.69
N TYR A 278 7.45 -0.83 -7.02
CA TYR A 278 8.54 -0.16 -6.32
C TYR A 278 8.81 -0.83 -4.97
N ARG A 279 10.09 -1.11 -4.67
CA ARG A 279 10.53 -1.80 -3.46
C ARG A 279 11.57 -0.97 -2.74
N LYS A 280 11.39 -0.78 -1.43
CA LYS A 280 12.33 -0.04 -0.58
C LYS A 280 12.38 -0.63 0.82
N GLY A 281 13.53 -1.22 1.16
CA GLY A 281 13.67 -2.00 2.40
C GLY A 281 12.72 -3.20 2.41
N GLY A 282 12.02 -3.42 3.52
CA GLY A 282 10.96 -4.43 3.64
C GLY A 282 9.62 -4.05 2.99
N TYR A 283 9.49 -2.83 2.45
CA TYR A 283 8.23 -2.30 1.93
C TYR A 283 8.15 -2.44 0.41
N LYS A 284 6.92 -2.59 -0.07
CA LYS A 284 6.60 -2.65 -1.50
C LYS A 284 5.30 -1.91 -1.75
N ILE A 285 5.26 -1.19 -2.86
CA ILE A 285 4.06 -0.51 -3.35
C ILE A 285 4.09 -0.57 -4.88
N PRO A 286 2.95 -0.74 -5.55
CA PRO A 286 2.84 -0.54 -6.99
C PRO A 286 3.41 0.82 -7.41
N ASP A 287 4.02 0.90 -8.58
CA ASP A 287 4.58 2.14 -9.11
C ASP A 287 3.48 3.12 -9.59
N VAL A 288 2.32 2.56 -9.95
CA VAL A 288 1.08 3.30 -10.19
C VAL A 288 0.00 2.76 -9.26
N VAL A 289 -0.72 3.64 -8.59
CA VAL A 289 -1.78 3.27 -7.63
C VAL A 289 -3.05 4.08 -7.87
N GLU A 290 -4.18 3.39 -7.79
CA GLU A 290 -5.51 3.99 -7.73
C GLU A 290 -5.88 4.19 -6.25
N ILE A 291 -6.27 5.41 -5.86
CA ILE A 291 -6.57 5.74 -4.47
C ILE A 291 -7.89 6.48 -4.36
N THR A 292 -8.74 6.02 -3.44
CA THR A 292 -9.99 6.68 -3.07
C THR A 292 -9.81 7.42 -1.75
N PHE A 293 -9.89 8.75 -1.80
CA PHE A 293 -9.85 9.62 -0.63
C PHE A 293 -11.23 10.16 -0.31
N VAL A 294 -11.68 10.00 0.94
CA VAL A 294 -13.00 10.45 1.38
C VAL A 294 -12.87 11.45 2.52
N ALA A 295 -13.61 12.56 2.42
CA ALA A 295 -13.70 13.57 3.47
C ALA A 295 -14.87 13.31 4.43
N ASP A 296 -14.80 13.89 5.63
CA ASP A 296 -15.83 13.84 6.67
C ASP A 296 -16.24 12.40 7.08
N THR A 297 -15.28 11.49 7.06
CA THR A 297 -15.45 10.11 7.55
C THR A 297 -14.72 9.89 8.88
N PRO A 298 -15.26 9.02 9.76
CA PRO A 298 -14.57 8.65 11.00
C PRO A 298 -13.19 8.06 10.73
N ALA A 299 -12.19 8.45 11.51
CA ALA A 299 -10.87 7.83 11.43
C ALA A 299 -10.90 6.40 11.99
N LEU A 300 -10.09 5.52 11.40
CA LEU A 300 -9.71 4.27 12.06
C LEU A 300 -8.85 4.55 13.29
N ALA A 301 -8.98 3.70 14.32
CA ALA A 301 -8.10 3.77 15.49
C ALA A 301 -6.63 3.50 15.12
N THR A 302 -6.40 2.70 14.09
CA THR A 302 -5.08 2.43 13.53
C THR A 302 -5.23 2.27 12.02
N CYS A 303 -4.43 3.00 11.24
CA CYS A 303 -4.46 2.87 9.80
C CYS A 303 -3.91 1.51 9.37
N GLU A 304 -4.48 0.93 8.32
CA GLU A 304 -4.17 -0.42 7.85
C GLU A 304 -3.36 -0.37 6.55
N ASN A 305 -2.65 -1.46 6.24
CA ASN A 305 -2.09 -1.62 4.90
C ASN A 305 -3.23 -1.76 3.86
N PRO A 306 -2.99 -1.32 2.62
CA PRO A 306 -3.87 -1.61 1.48
C PRO A 306 -4.23 -3.09 1.42
N LYS A 307 -5.49 -3.35 1.05
CA LYS A 307 -6.04 -4.69 0.90
C LYS A 307 -6.89 -4.70 -0.36
N HIS A 308 -6.71 -5.73 -1.16
CA HIS A 308 -7.52 -5.97 -2.34
C HIS A 308 -9.02 -6.01 -1.99
N ASN A 309 -9.82 -5.32 -2.80
CA ASN A 309 -11.26 -5.34 -2.79
C ASN A 309 -11.77 -6.28 -3.89
N VAL A 310 -12.92 -6.91 -3.69
CA VAL A 310 -13.53 -7.80 -4.70
C VAL A 310 -13.92 -7.08 -6.00
N LEU A 311 -14.03 -5.74 -5.96
CA LEU A 311 -14.33 -4.88 -7.10
C LEU A 311 -13.07 -4.36 -7.80
N ASP A 312 -11.89 -4.62 -7.25
CA ASP A 312 -10.63 -4.23 -7.90
C ASP A 312 -10.43 -5.06 -9.17
N THR A 313 -9.87 -4.41 -10.19
CA THR A 313 -9.63 -5.02 -11.50
C THR A 313 -8.29 -4.60 -12.04
N VAL A 314 -7.60 -5.52 -12.70
CA VAL A 314 -6.40 -5.23 -13.48
C VAL A 314 -6.64 -4.14 -14.51
N ASN A 315 -5.66 -3.25 -14.66
CA ASN A 315 -5.61 -2.26 -15.72
C ASN A 315 -5.38 -2.91 -17.08
N ASN A 316 -4.36 -3.76 -17.18
CA ASN A 316 -4.09 -4.57 -18.36
C ASN A 316 -4.53 -6.02 -18.10
N PRO A 317 -5.58 -6.52 -18.78
CA PRO A 317 -6.09 -7.88 -18.58
C PRO A 317 -5.11 -8.99 -19.01
N ASN A 318 -4.04 -8.65 -19.74
CA ASN A 318 -3.00 -9.58 -20.15
C ASN A 318 -1.84 -9.67 -19.16
N ILE A 319 -1.83 -8.85 -18.11
CA ILE A 319 -0.81 -8.81 -17.07
C ILE A 319 -1.43 -9.29 -15.76
N ILE A 320 -0.65 -10.01 -14.95
CA ILE A 320 -1.09 -10.50 -13.64
C ILE A 320 -1.32 -9.32 -12.69
N GLU A 321 -2.31 -9.44 -11.82
CA GLU A 321 -2.60 -8.46 -10.77
C GLU A 321 -1.40 -8.25 -9.82
N ILE A 322 -1.17 -7.01 -9.41
CA ILE A 322 -0.12 -6.68 -8.45
C ILE A 322 -0.59 -7.05 -7.03
N PRO A 323 0.21 -7.79 -6.24
CA PRO A 323 -0.15 -8.11 -4.86
C PRO A 323 -0.21 -6.87 -3.97
N ASP A 324 -1.04 -6.94 -2.92
CA ASP A 324 -1.20 -5.90 -1.90
C ASP A 324 0.13 -5.28 -1.42
N SER A 325 0.09 -3.95 -1.26
CA SER A 325 1.17 -3.13 -0.74
C SER A 325 1.52 -3.49 0.70
N VAL A 326 2.81 -3.41 1.02
CA VAL A 326 3.32 -3.53 2.39
C VAL A 326 3.98 -2.21 2.73
N LEU A 327 3.33 -1.43 3.60
CA LEU A 327 3.73 -0.05 3.95
C LEU A 327 4.28 0.03 5.38
N PRO A 328 5.10 1.06 5.70
CA PRO A 328 5.67 1.29 7.03
C PRO A 328 4.66 1.61 8.13
#